data_AF-A0A350G4C8-F1
#
_entry.id   AF-A0A350G4C8-F1
#
_cell.length_a   1.000
_cell.length_b   1.000
_cell.length_c   1.000
_cell.angle_alpha   90.00
_cell.angle_beta   90.00
_cell.angle_gamma   90.00
#
_symmetry.space_group_name_H-M   'P 1'
#
loop_
_entity.id
_entity.type
_entity.pdbx_description
1 polymer ?
#
loop_
_entity_poly.entity_id
_entity_poly.type
_entity_poly.pdbx_seq_one_letter_code
_entity_poly.pdbx_strand_id
1 'polypeptide(L)'
;MMELILDGGLLRFDGEVIELFSERGNSDRYHIRYLNKLEFAEGRKGITLLNLRYGGGGGFSGWIIPEENMGQAQQFMNAVQNAQAALRKN
;
A
#
# COMPACT_ATOMS: atom_id res chain seq x y z
N MET A 1 -4.33 -2.71 13.79
CA MET A 1 -3.95 -1.72 12.76
C MET A 1 -2.48 -1.91 12.44
N MET A 2 -2.15 -2.09 11.16
CA MET A 2 -0.80 -2.28 10.64
C MET A 2 -0.34 -1.00 9.93
N GLU A 3 0.96 -0.75 9.98
CA GLU A 3 1.59 0.41 9.38
C GLU A 3 2.74 -0.03 8.48
N LEU A 4 3.01 0.71 7.40
CA LEU A 4 4.15 0.53 6.51
C LEU A 4 4.73 1.90 6.14
N ILE A 5 5.96 2.13 6.58
CA ILE A 5 6.68 3.37 6.26
C ILE A 5 7.26 3.27 4.84
N LEU A 6 6.99 4.29 4.04
CA LEU A 6 7.47 4.48 2.68
C LEU A 6 8.45 5.66 2.66
N ASP A 7 9.26 5.77 1.61
CA ASP A 7 10.09 6.97 1.39
C ASP A 7 9.20 8.19 1.10
N GLY A 8 9.00 9.03 2.12
CA GLY A 8 8.15 10.22 2.09
C GLY A 8 6.66 9.94 2.29
N GLY A 9 6.30 8.86 3.00
CA GLY A 9 4.91 8.59 3.34
C GLY A 9 4.68 7.40 4.28
N LEU A 10 3.42 7.18 4.63
CA LEU A 10 2.98 6.09 5.51
C LEU A 10 1.72 5.45 4.96
N LEU A 11 1.69 4.13 4.91
CA LEU A 11 0.46 3.37 4.74
C LEU A 11 -0.03 2.83 6.08
N ARG A 12 -1.35 2.91 6.30
CA ARG A 12 -2.04 2.24 7.40
C ARG A 12 -3.07 1.27 6.84
N PHE A 13 -3.26 0.16 7.53
CA PHE A 13 -4.30 -0.82 7.23
C PHE A 13 -4.97 -1.30 8.51
N ASP A 14 -6.29 -1.19 8.59
CA ASP A 14 -7.06 -1.59 9.78
C ASP A 14 -7.73 -2.97 9.65
N GLY A 15 -7.66 -3.59 8.47
CA GLY A 15 -8.35 -4.84 8.15
C GLY A 15 -9.37 -4.68 7.03
N GLU A 16 -9.81 -3.45 6.76
CA GLU A 16 -10.79 -3.14 5.69
C GLU A 16 -10.28 -2.01 4.79
N VAL A 17 -9.71 -0.97 5.39
CA VAL A 17 -9.32 0.27 4.71
C VAL A 17 -7.81 0.42 4.71
N ILE A 18 -7.26 0.83 3.57
CA ILE A 18 -5.90 1.34 3.45
C ILE A 18 -5.92 2.86 3.47
N GLU A 19 -5.07 3.46 4.29
CA GLU A 19 -4.87 4.91 4.33
C GLU A 19 -3.46 5.26 3.92
N LEU A 20 -3.30 6.15 2.95
CA LEU A 20 -2.00 6.68 2.55
C LEU A 20 -1.85 8.11 3.04
N PHE A 21 -0.80 8.36 3.81
CA PHE A 21 -0.37 9.67 4.26
C PHE A 21 0.90 10.04 3.49
N SER A 22 0.79 10.93 2.52
CA SER A 22 1.91 11.40 1.69
C SER A 22 2.55 12.64 2.29
N GLU A 23 3.88 12.65 2.41
CA GLU A 23 4.66 13.86 2.75
C GLU A 23 5.09 14.64 1.50
N ARG A 24 4.95 14.06 0.30
CA ARG A 24 5.44 14.61 -0.97
C ARG A 24 4.52 15.66 -1.63
N GLY A 25 3.45 16.08 -0.96
CA GLY A 25 2.54 17.09 -1.48
C GLY A 25 1.31 17.28 -0.58
N ASN A 26 0.85 18.52 -0.45
CA ASN A 26 -0.16 18.99 0.49
C ASN A 26 -1.32 18.01 0.75
N SER A 27 -1.35 17.43 1.95
CA SER A 27 -2.56 17.02 2.67
C SER A 27 -3.49 15.95 2.07
N ASP A 28 -3.08 15.18 1.07
CA ASP A 28 -3.93 14.11 0.55
C ASP A 28 -3.76 12.83 1.37
N ARG A 29 -4.55 12.71 2.44
CA ARG A 29 -4.89 11.41 3.02
C ARG A 29 -5.78 10.69 2.03
N TYR A 30 -5.30 9.62 1.42
CA TYR A 30 -6.13 8.78 0.58
C TYR A 30 -6.77 7.67 1.41
N HIS A 31 -8.10 7.58 1.36
CA HIS A 31 -8.87 6.56 2.04
C HIS A 31 -9.37 5.52 1.03
N ILE A 32 -8.80 4.31 1.08
CA ILE A 32 -9.00 3.26 0.08
C ILE A 32 -9.71 2.07 0.73
N ARG A 33 -11.02 1.96 0.51
CA ARG A 33 -11.81 0.80 0.92
C ARG A 33 -11.84 -0.31 -0.13
N TYR A 34 -11.85 0.06 -1.41
CA TYR A 34 -11.97 -0.88 -2.52
C TYR A 34 -10.66 -0.98 -3.28
N LEU A 35 -9.84 -1.95 -2.88
CA LEU A 35 -8.56 -2.24 -3.48
C LEU A 35 -8.72 -3.21 -4.66
N ASN A 36 -8.27 -2.78 -5.85
CA ASN A 36 -8.26 -3.63 -7.04
C ASN A 36 -6.97 -4.43 -7.15
N LYS A 37 -5.84 -3.78 -6.89
CA LYS A 37 -4.51 -4.37 -7.03
C LYS A 37 -3.55 -3.75 -6.03
N LEU A 38 -2.72 -4.57 -5.41
CA LEU A 38 -1.58 -4.17 -4.61
C LEU A 38 -0.43 -5.11 -4.97
N GLU A 39 0.72 -4.55 -5.37
CA GLU A 39 1.87 -5.34 -5.79
C GLU A 39 3.18 -4.59 -5.57
N PHE A 40 4.26 -5.36 -5.40
CA PHE A 40 5.60 -4.83 -5.56
C PHE A 40 5.95 -4.72 -7.04
N ALA A 41 6.69 -3.68 -7.37
CA ALA A 41 7.29 -3.50 -8.68
C ALA A 41 8.79 -3.21 -8.52
N GLU A 42 9.59 -3.75 -9.43
CA GLU A 42 11.00 -3.42 -9.47
C GLU A 42 11.20 -2.03 -10.10
N GLY A 43 11.83 -1.14 -9.35
CA GLY A 43 12.28 0.16 -9.80
C GLY A 43 13.68 0.10 -10.41
N ARG A 44 14.27 1.26 -10.69
CA ARG A 44 15.66 1.32 -11.17
C ARG A 44 16.62 1.05 -10.01
N LYS A 45 17.78 0.46 -10.32
CA LYS A 45 18.89 0.23 -9.36
C LYS A 45 18.47 -0.65 -8.15
N GLY A 46 17.60 -1.64 -8.36
CA GLY A 46 17.18 -2.58 -7.31
C GLY A 46 16.22 -2.02 -6.27
N ILE A 47 15.69 -0.80 -6.49
CA ILE A 47 14.69 -0.21 -5.59
C ILE A 47 13.39 -0.98 -5.71
N THR A 48 12.75 -1.31 -4.59
CA THR A 48 11.39 -1.87 -4.60
C THR A 48 10.37 -0.75 -4.49
N LEU A 49 9.38 -0.79 -5.38
CA LEU A 49 8.28 0.15 -5.44
C LEU A 49 6.98 -0.53 -5.03
N LEU A 50 6.09 0.21 -4.40
CA LEU A 50 4.72 -0.19 -4.14
C LEU A 50 3.79 0.43 -5.18
N ASN A 51 2.99 -0.43 -5.81
CA ASN A 51 1.93 -0.05 -6.71
C ASN A 51 0.58 -0.48 -6.16
N LEU A 52 -0.36 0.47 -6.12
CA LEU A 52 -1.70 0.31 -5.58
C LEU A 52 -2.71 0.85 -6.61
N ARG A 53 -3.72 0.05 -6.96
CA ARG A 53 -4.88 0.48 -7.75
C ARG A 53 -6.16 0.26 -6.95
N TYR A 54 -7.07 1.23 -6.99
CA TYR A 54 -8.33 1.18 -6.26
C TYR A 54 -9.53 1.48 -7.18
N GLY A 55 -10.73 1.21 -6.68
CA GLY A 55 -11.98 1.44 -7.41
C GLY A 55 -12.14 2.90 -7.86
N GLY A 56 -12.74 3.11 -9.03
CA GLY A 56 -12.97 4.47 -9.58
C GLY A 56 -11.85 5.00 -10.49
N GLY A 57 -10.88 4.15 -10.88
CA GLY A 57 -9.83 4.51 -11.84
C GLY A 57 -8.60 5.20 -11.24
N GLY A 58 -8.57 5.40 -9.91
CA GLY A 58 -7.43 5.94 -9.20
C GLY A 58 -6.35 4.89 -8.88
N GLY A 59 -5.11 5.35 -8.74
CA GLY A 59 -3.98 4.52 -8.35
C GLY A 59 -2.81 5.33 -7.86
N PHE A 60 -1.98 4.70 -7.02
CA PHE A 60 -0.69 5.20 -6.57
C PHE A 60 0.40 4.26 -7.07
N SER A 61 1.42 4.81 -7.72
CA SER A 61 2.53 4.01 -8.23
C SER A 61 3.85 4.70 -7.97
N GLY A 62 4.89 3.91 -7.71
CA GLY A 62 6.25 4.43 -7.55
C GLY A 62 6.60 4.88 -6.14
N TRP A 63 5.85 4.45 -5.13
CA TRP A 63 6.22 4.66 -3.73
C TRP A 63 7.37 3.74 -3.37
N ILE A 64 8.51 4.30 -2.98
CA ILE A 64 9.69 3.51 -2.64
C ILE A 64 9.47 2.88 -1.26
N ILE A 65 9.74 1.57 -1.17
CA ILE A 65 9.81 0.85 0.09
C ILE A 65 11.30 0.84 0.50
N PRO A 66 11.66 1.44 1.65
CA PRO A 66 13.01 1.33 2.20
C PRO A 66 13.39 -0.14 2.43
N GLU A 67 14.64 -0.50 2.17
CA GLU A 67 15.11 -1.89 2.23
C GLU A 67 14.89 -2.50 3.63
N GLU A 68 15.13 -1.71 4.67
CA GLU A 68 14.90 -2.06 6.07
C GLU A 68 13.43 -2.39 6.38
N ASN A 69 12.49 -1.86 5.58
CA ASN A 69 11.06 -2.06 5.75
C ASN A 69 10.50 -3.19 4.89
N MET A 70 11.32 -3.88 4.08
CA MET A 70 10.86 -4.95 3.18
C MET A 70 10.15 -6.10 3.92
N GLY A 71 10.64 -6.46 5.11
CA GLY A 71 9.98 -7.47 5.95
C GLY A 71 8.58 -7.03 6.39
N GLN A 72 8.44 -5.77 6.82
CA GLN A 72 7.15 -5.18 7.19
C GLN A 72 6.23 -5.05 5.97
N ALA A 73 6.78 -4.69 4.82
CA ALA A 73 6.03 -4.59 3.57
C ALA A 73 5.44 -5.95 3.19
N GLN A 74 6.20 -7.03 3.27
CA GLN A 74 5.69 -8.37 2.98
C GLN A 74 4.55 -8.78 3.92
N GLN A 75 4.67 -8.47 5.21
CA GLN A 75 3.60 -8.71 6.19
C GLN A 75 2.34 -7.89 5.87
N PHE A 76 2.51 -6.61 5.53
CA PHE A 76 1.43 -5.71 5.13
C PHE A 76 0.69 -6.24 3.91
N MET A 77 1.42 -6.64 2.87
CA MET A 77 0.87 -7.25 1.65
C MET A 77 0.02 -8.47 1.96
N ASN A 78 0.55 -9.39 2.77
CA ASN A 78 -0.14 -10.62 3.13
C ASN A 78 -1.43 -10.32 3.92
N ALA A 79 -1.40 -9.37 4.85
CA ALA A 79 -2.58 -8.98 5.62
C ALA A 79 -3.68 -8.42 4.73
N VAL A 80 -3.33 -7.53 3.79
CA VAL A 80 -4.28 -6.96 2.82
C VAL A 80 -4.87 -8.05 1.92
N GLN A 81 -4.03 -8.94 1.37
CA GLN A 81 -4.50 -10.03 0.51
C GLN A 81 -5.45 -10.99 1.24
N ASN A 82 -5.14 -11.33 2.50
CA ASN A 82 -5.98 -12.18 3.32
C ASN A 82 -7.35 -11.54 3.60
N ALA A 83 -7.39 -10.24 3.91
CA ALA A 83 -8.65 -9.51 4.11
C ALA A 83 -9.49 -9.45 2.83
N GLN A 84 -8.86 -9.16 1.68
CA GLN A 84 -9.53 -9.16 0.38
C GLN A 84 -10.09 -10.54 0.02
N ALA A 85 -9.36 -11.62 0.35
CA ALA A 85 -9.83 -12.98 0.14
C ALA A 85 -11.02 -13.34 1.05
N ALA A 86 -11.04 -12.86 2.29
CA ALA A 86 -12.15 -13.07 3.22
C ALA A 86 -13.44 -12.37 2.75
N LEU A 87 -13.33 -11.15 2.21
CA LEU A 87 -14.48 -10.38 1.70
C LEU A 87 -15.14 -11.04 0.47
N ARG A 88 -14.38 -11.77 -0.35
CA ARG A 88 -14.91 -12.45 -1.56
C ARG A 88 -15.64 -13.77 -1.27
N LYS A 89 -15.48 -14.33 -0.06
CA LYS A 89 -16.09 -15.61 0.33
C LYS A 89 -17.45 -15.45 1.01
N ASN A 90 -17.82 -14.22 1.35
CA ASN A 90 -19.12 -13.84 1.90
C ASN A 90 -19.97 -13.19 0.81
#